data_AF-A0A7J5BZN1-F1
#
_entry.id   AF-A0A7J5BZN1-F1
#
_cell.length_a   1.000
_cell.length_b   1.000
_cell.length_c   1.000
_cell.angle_alpha   90.00
_cell.angle_beta   90.00
_cell.angle_gamma   90.00
#
_symmetry.space_group_name_H-M   'P 1'
#
loop_
_entity.id
_entity.type
_entity.pdbx_description
1 polymer ?
#
loop_
_entity_poly.entity_id
_entity_poly.type
_entity_poly.pdbx_seq_one_letter_code
_entity_poly.pdbx_strand_id
1 'polypeptide(L)'
;MALTPEDVVNKRFQQTKFREGYDQDEVDDFLDEIVIELRRLIAENEELRAELDAAAKRVASAPQPVLEKVVEEPAPVQQPTPQPVASLGAAASGDDAESSNSLLVLARRLHDEHVADGARRKDEIIAEGEAEARRIVADAELRARNVVNEGDAKARQIVSDAEAKERDTMRRLEDSKTKIEERIEELRIFERDYRNQLRGYIEGQLNDLNRQASGVEPAASGVQQPQQ
;
A
#
# COMPACT_ATOMS: atom_id res chain seq x y z
N MET A 1 -8.83 24.94 -16.80
CA MET A 1 -7.38 24.96 -16.51
C MET A 1 -7.15 23.89 -15.46
N ALA A 2 -6.79 22.69 -15.89
CA ALA A 2 -6.59 21.55 -14.98
C ALA A 2 -5.12 21.55 -14.55
N LEU A 3 -4.89 21.35 -13.25
CA LEU A 3 -3.55 21.11 -12.71
C LEU A 3 -3.02 19.83 -13.33
N THR A 4 -1.81 19.87 -13.88
CA THR A 4 -1.12 18.65 -14.31
C THR A 4 -0.37 18.03 -13.13
N PRO A 5 -0.10 16.72 -13.14
CA PRO A 5 0.72 16.08 -12.10
C PRO A 5 2.09 16.76 -11.94
N GLU A 6 2.66 17.24 -13.05
CA GLU A 6 3.95 17.94 -13.06
C GLU A 6 3.86 19.33 -12.40
N ASP A 7 2.69 19.98 -12.42
CA ASP A 7 2.49 21.27 -11.74
C ASP A 7 2.47 21.12 -10.21
N VAL A 8 2.05 19.96 -9.71
CA VAL A 8 2.00 19.64 -8.27
C VAL A 8 3.41 19.37 -7.75
N VAL A 9 4.19 18.55 -8.47
CA VAL A 9 5.59 18.25 -8.11
C VAL A 9 6.48 19.49 -8.12
N ASN A 10 6.27 20.39 -9.08
CA ASN A 10 7.07 21.61 -9.20
C ASN A 10 6.59 22.74 -8.26
N LYS A 11 5.56 22.51 -7.45
CA LYS A 11 4.98 23.54 -6.59
C LYS A 11 5.91 23.84 -5.40
N ARG A 12 6.34 25.09 -5.28
CA ARG A 12 7.08 25.58 -4.10
C ARG A 12 6.22 26.51 -3.27
N PHE A 13 6.09 26.19 -1.99
CA PHE A 13 5.38 27.02 -1.01
C PHE A 13 6.33 28.01 -0.34
N GLN A 14 5.79 29.13 0.14
CA GLN A 14 6.58 30.13 0.89
C GLN A 14 6.71 29.72 2.35
N GLN A 15 7.92 29.73 2.90
CA GLN A 15 8.15 29.40 4.32
C GLN A 15 7.63 30.50 5.25
N THR A 16 6.72 30.14 6.16
CA THR A 16 6.15 31.05 7.15
C THR A 16 6.98 31.02 8.44
N LYS A 17 7.88 32.00 8.63
CA LYS A 17 8.77 32.08 9.81
C LYS A 17 8.13 32.63 11.09
N PHE A 18 6.97 33.29 10.99
CA PHE A 18 6.34 34.03 12.10
C PHE A 18 4.89 33.62 12.38
N ARG A 19 4.43 32.51 11.79
CA ARG A 19 3.08 31.95 11.98
C ARG A 19 3.19 30.43 12.07
N GLU A 20 2.25 29.82 12.79
CA GLU A 20 2.06 28.37 12.75
C GLU A 20 1.81 27.97 11.28
N GLY A 21 2.74 27.18 10.75
CA GLY A 21 2.69 26.64 9.39
C GLY A 21 2.51 25.13 9.44
N TYR A 22 2.16 24.55 8.31
CA TYR A 22 2.17 23.10 8.13
C TYR A 22 3.61 22.58 8.15
N ASP A 23 3.79 21.35 8.62
CA ASP A 23 5.07 20.65 8.52
C ASP A 23 5.40 20.43 7.03
N GLN A 24 6.64 20.70 6.65
CA GLN A 24 7.06 20.57 5.27
C GLN A 24 7.06 19.11 4.83
N ASP A 25 7.49 18.20 5.70
CA ASP A 25 7.62 16.78 5.35
C ASP A 25 6.21 16.15 5.19
N GLU A 26 5.25 16.52 6.04
CA GLU A 26 3.86 16.07 5.94
C GLU A 26 3.16 16.59 4.68
N VAL A 27 3.46 17.84 4.29
CA VAL A 27 2.95 18.43 3.05
C VAL A 27 3.57 17.73 1.84
N ASP A 28 4.86 17.43 1.86
CA ASP A 28 5.55 16.74 0.76
C ASP A 28 5.00 15.31 0.58
N ASP A 29 4.80 14.55 1.68
CA ASP A 29 4.19 13.21 1.65
C ASP A 29 2.76 13.22 1.08
N PHE A 30 1.94 14.22 1.46
CA PHE A 30 0.57 14.36 0.96
C PHE A 30 0.53 14.73 -0.53
N LEU A 31 1.49 15.55 -1.01
CA LEU A 31 1.58 15.91 -2.41
C LEU A 31 1.99 14.72 -3.29
N ASP A 32 2.84 13.83 -2.79
CA ASP A 32 3.19 12.58 -3.49
C ASP A 32 1.95 11.69 -3.67
N GLU A 33 1.10 11.55 -2.65
CA GLU A 33 -0.16 10.82 -2.76
C GLU A 33 -1.11 11.43 -3.81
N ILE A 34 -1.24 12.76 -3.80
CA ILE A 34 -2.05 13.48 -4.79
C ILE A 34 -1.52 13.26 -6.21
N VAL A 35 -0.21 13.26 -6.42
CA VAL A 35 0.38 13.06 -7.76
C VAL A 35 0.07 11.67 -8.29
N ILE A 36 0.10 10.65 -7.44
CA ILE A 36 -0.23 9.27 -7.81
C ILE A 36 -1.71 9.19 -8.23
N GLU A 37 -2.62 9.70 -7.40
CA GLU A 37 -4.06 9.67 -7.69
C GLU A 37 -4.43 10.53 -8.91
N LEU A 38 -3.78 11.67 -9.11
CA LEU A 38 -4.03 12.51 -10.28
C LEU A 38 -3.58 11.83 -11.58
N ARG A 39 -2.44 11.13 -11.57
CA ARG A 39 -1.99 10.31 -12.72
C ARG A 39 -2.97 9.18 -13.01
N ARG A 40 -3.44 8.50 -11.96
CA ARG A 40 -4.45 7.45 -12.08
C ARG A 40 -5.75 7.97 -12.67
N LEU A 41 -6.30 9.06 -12.14
CA LEU A 41 -7.55 9.66 -12.61
C LEU A 41 -7.45 10.16 -14.05
N ILE A 42 -6.30 10.72 -14.46
CA ILE A 42 -6.08 11.13 -15.85
C ILE A 42 -6.08 9.90 -16.76
N ALA A 43 -5.35 8.84 -16.41
CA ALA A 43 -5.32 7.60 -17.18
C ALA A 43 -6.72 6.96 -17.30
N GLU A 44 -7.47 6.90 -16.20
CA GLU A 44 -8.85 6.41 -16.17
C GLU A 44 -9.78 7.29 -17.03
N ASN A 45 -9.62 8.61 -17.00
CA ASN A 45 -10.41 9.50 -17.86
C ASN A 45 -10.09 9.30 -19.34
N GLU A 46 -8.82 9.08 -19.68
CA GLU A 46 -8.40 8.77 -21.05
C GLU A 46 -8.95 7.42 -21.52
N GLU A 47 -8.90 6.40 -20.67
CA GLU A 47 -9.47 5.08 -20.94
C GLU A 47 -10.99 5.14 -21.14
N LEU A 48 -11.72 5.81 -20.23
CA LEU A 48 -13.16 6.00 -20.34
C LEU A 48 -13.54 6.79 -21.60
N ARG A 49 -12.76 7.83 -21.96
CA ARG A 49 -12.98 8.57 -23.21
C ARG A 49 -12.74 7.69 -24.43
N ALA A 50 -11.69 6.85 -24.41
CA ALA A 50 -11.42 5.91 -25.49
C ALA A 50 -12.53 4.85 -25.61
N GLU A 51 -13.06 4.37 -24.49
CA GLU A 51 -14.19 3.44 -24.46
C GLU A 51 -15.48 4.09 -24.99
N LEU A 52 -15.76 5.35 -24.62
CA LEU A 52 -16.86 6.12 -25.18
C LEU A 52 -16.71 6.36 -26.68
N ASP A 53 -15.51 6.67 -27.16
CA ASP A 53 -15.24 6.83 -28.59
C ASP A 53 -15.39 5.49 -29.35
N ALA A 54 -14.96 4.38 -28.75
CA ALA A 54 -15.11 3.05 -29.32
C ALA A 54 -16.59 2.62 -29.34
N ALA A 55 -17.33 2.90 -28.27
CA ALA A 55 -18.78 2.67 -28.19
C ALA A 55 -19.53 3.56 -29.20
N ALA A 56 -19.17 4.84 -29.32
CA ALA A 56 -19.74 5.74 -30.31
C ALA A 56 -19.47 5.26 -31.74
N LYS A 57 -18.26 4.79 -32.04
CA LYS A 57 -17.93 4.18 -33.35
C LYS A 57 -18.70 2.89 -33.58
N ARG A 58 -18.86 2.03 -32.57
CA ARG A 58 -19.69 0.81 -32.65
C ARG A 58 -21.15 1.14 -32.93
N VAL A 59 -21.71 2.16 -32.27
CA VAL A 59 -23.09 2.64 -32.50
C VAL A 59 -23.25 3.31 -33.88
N ALA A 60 -22.21 3.99 -34.39
CA ALA A 60 -22.21 4.57 -35.73
C ALA A 60 -22.00 3.52 -36.85
N SER A 61 -21.27 2.44 -36.57
CA SER A 61 -21.07 1.31 -37.50
C SER A 61 -22.17 0.24 -37.40
N ALA A 62 -22.95 0.26 -36.33
CA ALA A 62 -24.20 -0.49 -36.26
C ALA A 62 -25.17 0.17 -37.26
N PRO A 63 -25.79 -0.60 -38.17
CA PRO A 63 -26.78 -0.05 -39.08
C PRO A 63 -27.95 0.48 -38.24
N GLN A 64 -28.04 1.80 -38.08
CA GLN A 64 -29.25 2.40 -37.54
C GLN A 64 -30.40 2.14 -38.53
N PRO A 65 -31.58 1.71 -38.05
CA PRO A 65 -32.77 1.67 -38.87
C PRO A 65 -33.07 3.10 -39.31
N VAL A 66 -33.14 3.33 -40.61
CA VAL A 66 -33.54 4.61 -41.19
C VAL A 66 -34.94 4.97 -40.70
N LEU A 67 -35.04 5.99 -39.84
CA LEU A 67 -36.28 6.74 -39.63
C LEU A 67 -36.23 7.98 -40.53
N GLU A 68 -36.64 7.75 -41.77
CA GLU A 68 -36.88 8.78 -42.77
C GLU A 68 -38.30 9.35 -42.59
N LYS A 69 -38.39 10.67 -42.68
CA LYS A 69 -39.57 11.47 -42.34
C LYS A 69 -40.61 11.42 -43.47
N VAL A 70 -41.78 10.86 -43.14
CA VAL A 70 -43.13 11.06 -43.73
C VAL A 70 -43.22 12.03 -44.92
N VAL A 71 -43.40 11.47 -46.12
CA VAL A 71 -44.26 11.98 -47.21
C VAL A 71 -44.93 10.78 -47.87
N GLU A 72 -46.25 10.72 -47.68
CA GLU A 72 -47.29 10.32 -48.64
C GLU A 72 -47.25 8.97 -49.39
N GLU A 73 -48.41 8.32 -49.28
CA GLU A 73 -49.13 7.61 -50.34
C GLU A 73 -48.99 6.07 -50.46
N PRO A 74 -50.12 5.34 -50.50
CA PRO A 74 -50.16 3.90 -50.31
C PRO A 74 -50.08 3.15 -51.65
N ALA A 75 -49.19 2.16 -51.77
CA ALA A 75 -49.34 1.07 -52.73
C ALA A 75 -48.35 -0.08 -52.43
N PRO A 76 -48.70 -1.34 -52.77
CA PRO A 76 -48.49 -2.48 -51.89
C PRO A 76 -47.48 -3.50 -52.43
N VAL A 77 -46.75 -4.16 -51.53
CA VAL A 77 -46.01 -5.41 -51.83
C VAL A 77 -45.97 -6.25 -50.55
N GLN A 78 -46.93 -7.16 -50.39
CA GLN A 78 -46.84 -8.61 -50.67
C GLN A 78 -46.41 -9.44 -49.44
N GLN A 79 -47.43 -9.79 -48.64
CA GLN A 79 -47.47 -11.04 -47.89
C GLN A 79 -47.24 -12.23 -48.84
N PRO A 80 -46.46 -13.25 -48.47
CA PRO A 80 -46.64 -14.57 -49.05
C PRO A 80 -47.97 -15.10 -48.53
N THR A 81 -49.00 -15.03 -49.38
CA THR A 81 -50.32 -15.58 -49.11
C THR A 81 -50.22 -17.10 -48.96
N PRO A 82 -50.84 -17.68 -47.91
CA PRO A 82 -51.19 -19.10 -47.94
C PRO A 82 -52.28 -19.31 -49.00
N GLN A 83 -51.95 -20.06 -50.06
CA GLN A 83 -52.95 -20.57 -51.00
C GLN A 83 -53.47 -21.92 -50.51
N PRO A 84 -54.79 -22.15 -50.51
CA PRO A 84 -55.38 -23.45 -50.22
C PRO A 84 -55.43 -24.26 -51.51
N VAL A 85 -54.73 -25.39 -51.56
CA VAL A 85 -55.02 -26.44 -52.54
C VAL A 85 -55.98 -27.44 -51.91
N ALA A 86 -57.20 -27.45 -52.44
CA ALA A 86 -58.21 -28.45 -52.14
C ALA A 86 -57.87 -29.81 -52.76
N SER A 87 -58.11 -30.85 -51.97
CA SER A 87 -58.55 -32.20 -52.35
C SER A 87 -57.84 -32.94 -53.49
N LEU A 88 -57.04 -33.94 -53.11
CA LEU A 88 -56.93 -35.27 -53.73
C LEU A 88 -56.83 -36.23 -52.54
N GLY A 89 -57.83 -37.04 -52.21
CA GLY A 89 -58.23 -38.18 -53.01
C GLY A 89 -57.75 -39.44 -52.26
N ALA A 90 -58.66 -40.06 -51.52
CA ALA A 90 -58.42 -41.31 -50.82
C ALA A 90 -58.02 -42.44 -51.79
N ALA A 91 -56.97 -43.20 -51.47
CA ALA A 91 -56.85 -44.63 -51.80
C ALA A 91 -55.65 -45.26 -51.07
N ALA A 92 -55.94 -46.24 -50.21
CA ALA A 92 -55.16 -47.44 -49.84
C ALA A 92 -53.61 -47.38 -49.93
N SER A 93 -52.88 -47.56 -48.81
CA SER A 93 -52.54 -48.91 -48.34
C SER A 93 -52.59 -49.06 -46.81
N GLY A 94 -53.17 -50.16 -46.32
CA GLY A 94 -53.25 -50.50 -44.89
C GLY A 94 -51.93 -50.89 -44.21
N ASP A 95 -50.77 -50.73 -44.86
CA ASP A 95 -49.42 -51.05 -44.34
C ASP A 95 -48.57 -49.79 -43.99
N ASP A 96 -48.98 -48.60 -44.43
CA ASP A 96 -48.22 -47.34 -44.24
C ASP A 96 -48.43 -46.69 -42.85
N ALA A 97 -49.55 -47.01 -42.19
CA ALA A 97 -49.87 -46.52 -40.84
C ALA A 97 -48.98 -47.18 -39.77
N GLU A 98 -48.66 -48.47 -39.93
CA GLU A 98 -47.73 -49.19 -39.05
C GLU A 98 -46.28 -48.70 -39.24
N SER A 99 -45.86 -48.46 -40.49
CA SER A 99 -44.54 -47.91 -40.82
C SER A 99 -44.35 -46.47 -40.31
N SER A 100 -45.39 -45.63 -40.40
CA SER A 100 -45.36 -44.28 -39.84
C SER A 100 -45.32 -44.26 -38.32
N ASN A 101 -46.05 -45.17 -37.67
CA ASN A 101 -45.99 -45.35 -36.22
C ASN A 101 -44.60 -45.85 -35.77
N SER A 102 -44.01 -46.79 -36.51
CA SER A 102 -42.64 -47.27 -36.30
C SER A 102 -41.60 -46.14 -36.41
N LEU A 103 -41.75 -45.23 -37.38
CA LEU A 103 -40.88 -44.07 -37.53
C LEU A 103 -41.03 -43.08 -36.37
N LEU A 104 -42.25 -42.84 -35.87
CA LEU A 104 -42.46 -41.99 -34.69
C LEU A 104 -41.86 -42.58 -33.42
N VAL A 105 -41.96 -43.90 -33.23
CA VAL A 105 -41.34 -44.61 -32.09
C VAL A 105 -39.82 -44.52 -32.18
N LEU A 106 -39.23 -44.69 -33.37
CA LEU A 106 -37.80 -44.52 -33.60
C LEU A 106 -37.36 -43.07 -33.36
N ALA A 107 -38.11 -42.09 -33.88
CA ALA A 107 -37.81 -40.67 -33.69
C ALA A 107 -37.87 -40.26 -32.21
N ARG A 108 -38.86 -40.75 -31.45
CA ARG A 108 -38.96 -40.54 -30.01
C ARG A 108 -37.78 -41.17 -29.27
N ARG A 109 -37.41 -42.40 -29.61
CA ARG A 109 -36.26 -43.09 -29.00
C ARG A 109 -34.95 -42.35 -29.27
N LEU A 110 -34.73 -41.89 -30.49
CA LEU A 110 -33.55 -41.10 -30.86
C LEU A 110 -33.53 -39.75 -30.12
N HIS A 111 -34.69 -39.11 -29.98
CA HIS A 111 -34.82 -37.88 -29.20
C HIS A 111 -34.50 -38.10 -27.72
N ASP A 112 -35.08 -39.13 -27.11
CA ASP A 112 -34.84 -39.48 -25.71
C ASP A 112 -33.34 -39.80 -25.48
N GLU A 113 -32.69 -40.46 -26.44
CA GLU A 113 -31.25 -40.73 -26.43
C GLU A 113 -30.43 -39.43 -26.51
N HIS A 114 -30.76 -38.51 -27.43
CA HIS A 114 -30.08 -37.22 -27.52
C HIS A 114 -30.30 -36.32 -26.29
N VAL A 115 -31.48 -36.40 -25.66
CA VAL A 115 -31.75 -35.70 -24.40
C VAL A 115 -30.90 -36.28 -23.27
N ALA A 116 -30.79 -37.61 -23.19
CA ALA A 116 -29.94 -38.27 -22.21
C ALA A 116 -28.45 -37.93 -22.41
N ASP A 117 -27.96 -37.93 -23.66
CA ASP A 117 -26.59 -37.54 -23.99
C ASP A 117 -26.33 -36.06 -23.69
N GLY A 118 -27.31 -35.19 -23.98
CA GLY A 118 -27.25 -33.77 -23.64
C GLY A 118 -27.17 -33.55 -22.13
N ALA A 119 -27.96 -34.29 -21.35
CA ALA A 119 -27.92 -34.25 -19.89
C ALA A 119 -26.55 -34.70 -19.34
N ARG A 120 -25.99 -35.80 -19.86
CA ARG A 120 -24.65 -36.28 -19.46
C ARG A 120 -23.55 -35.26 -19.76
N ARG A 121 -23.51 -34.72 -20.98
CA ARG A 121 -22.51 -33.69 -21.36
C ARG A 121 -22.63 -32.44 -20.51
N LYS A 122 -23.86 -32.01 -20.20
CA LYS A 122 -24.11 -30.89 -19.29
C LYS A 122 -23.52 -31.19 -17.91
N ASP A 123 -23.83 -32.35 -17.34
CA ASP A 123 -23.35 -32.72 -16.01
C ASP A 123 -21.82 -32.87 -15.97
N GLU A 124 -21.20 -33.37 -17.04
CA GLU A 124 -19.74 -33.42 -17.22
C GLU A 124 -19.11 -32.03 -17.22
N ILE A 125 -19.64 -31.08 -18.02
CA ILE A 125 -19.14 -29.71 -18.09
C ILE A 125 -19.31 -28.99 -16.74
N ILE A 126 -20.43 -29.22 -16.05
CA ILE A 126 -20.65 -28.64 -14.71
C ILE A 126 -19.61 -29.21 -13.72
N ALA A 127 -19.38 -30.52 -13.74
CA ALA A 127 -18.40 -31.15 -12.86
C ALA A 127 -16.97 -30.64 -13.12
N GLU A 128 -16.59 -30.46 -14.39
CA GLU A 128 -15.29 -29.88 -14.77
C GLU A 128 -15.17 -28.43 -14.32
N GLY A 129 -16.19 -27.61 -14.59
CA GLY A 129 -16.23 -26.21 -14.17
C GLY A 129 -16.18 -26.04 -12.64
N GLU A 130 -16.89 -26.90 -11.90
CA GLU A 130 -16.81 -26.92 -10.43
C GLU A 130 -15.43 -27.34 -9.93
N ALA A 131 -14.79 -28.32 -10.58
CA ALA A 131 -13.45 -28.77 -10.20
C ALA A 131 -12.41 -27.68 -10.44
N GLU A 132 -12.48 -26.97 -11.56
CA GLU A 132 -11.60 -25.85 -11.87
C GLU A 132 -11.84 -24.66 -10.92
N ALA A 133 -13.10 -24.31 -10.65
CA ALA A 133 -13.44 -23.27 -9.68
C ALA A 133 -12.87 -23.59 -8.28
N ARG A 134 -13.04 -24.84 -7.80
CA ARG A 134 -12.48 -25.28 -6.52
C ARG A 134 -10.96 -25.18 -6.50
N ARG A 135 -10.29 -25.52 -7.60
CA ARG A 135 -8.83 -25.39 -7.71
C ARG A 135 -8.37 -23.94 -7.63
N ILE A 136 -9.02 -23.04 -8.37
CA ILE A 136 -8.68 -21.60 -8.34
C ILE A 136 -8.88 -21.02 -6.94
N VAL A 137 -9.98 -21.38 -6.28
CA VAL A 137 -10.24 -20.94 -4.90
C VAL A 137 -9.17 -21.47 -3.94
N ALA A 138 -8.78 -22.75 -4.04
CA ALA A 138 -7.72 -23.31 -3.20
C ALA A 138 -6.35 -22.64 -3.44
N ASP A 139 -5.99 -22.38 -4.70
CA ASP A 139 -4.76 -21.67 -5.06
C ASP A 139 -4.77 -20.22 -4.55
N ALA A 140 -5.92 -19.54 -4.65
CA ALA A 140 -6.11 -18.19 -4.15
C ALA A 140 -6.02 -18.14 -2.61
N GLU A 141 -6.65 -19.08 -1.90
CA GLU A 141 -6.56 -19.21 -0.46
C GLU A 141 -5.12 -19.46 0.01
N LEU A 142 -4.37 -20.33 -0.69
CA LEU A 142 -2.97 -20.59 -0.38
C LEU A 142 -2.12 -19.32 -0.55
N ARG A 143 -2.30 -18.60 -1.67
CA ARG A 143 -1.59 -17.32 -1.91
C ARG A 143 -1.93 -16.28 -0.84
N ALA A 144 -3.22 -16.15 -0.48
CA ALA A 144 -3.65 -15.23 0.57
C ALA A 144 -2.99 -15.58 1.92
N ARG A 145 -2.96 -16.85 2.30
CA ARG A 145 -2.28 -17.30 3.52
C ARG A 145 -0.79 -17.00 3.49
N ASN A 146 -0.12 -17.22 2.36
CA ASN A 146 1.31 -16.91 2.24
C ASN A 146 1.58 -15.41 2.40
N VAL A 147 0.79 -14.55 1.76
CA VAL A 147 0.92 -13.09 1.89
C VAL A 147 0.69 -12.63 3.34
N VAL A 148 -0.31 -13.20 4.03
CA VAL A 148 -0.55 -12.90 5.45
C VAL A 148 0.63 -13.34 6.30
N ASN A 149 1.14 -14.57 6.11
CA ASN A 149 2.29 -15.08 6.87
C ASN A 149 3.57 -14.26 6.62
N GLU A 150 3.81 -13.83 5.37
CA GLU A 150 4.92 -12.95 5.02
C GLU A 150 4.76 -11.56 5.65
N GLY A 151 3.55 -11.02 5.65
CA GLY A 151 3.20 -9.76 6.32
C GLY A 151 3.47 -9.84 7.82
N ASP A 152 2.99 -10.90 8.48
CA ASP A 152 3.20 -11.13 9.91
C ASP A 152 4.69 -11.32 10.25
N ALA A 153 5.45 -12.02 9.40
CA ALA A 153 6.89 -12.20 9.58
C ALA A 153 7.64 -10.86 9.49
N LYS A 154 7.32 -10.03 8.48
CA LYS A 154 7.91 -8.69 8.32
C LYS A 154 7.52 -7.77 9.48
N ALA A 155 6.26 -7.79 9.91
CA ALA A 155 5.80 -7.01 11.05
C ALA A 155 6.56 -7.37 12.33
N ARG A 156 6.73 -8.67 12.62
CA ARG A 156 7.53 -9.13 13.76
C ARG A 156 8.99 -8.72 13.67
N GLN A 157 9.58 -8.76 12.46
CA GLN A 157 10.95 -8.32 12.25
C GLN A 157 11.11 -6.81 12.52
N ILE A 158 10.20 -5.97 12.00
CA ILE A 158 10.23 -4.52 12.23
C ILE A 158 10.11 -4.20 13.72
N VAL A 159 9.21 -4.87 14.44
CA VAL A 159 9.05 -4.68 15.89
C VAL A 159 10.33 -5.09 16.63
N SER A 160 10.91 -6.25 16.29
CA SER A 160 12.17 -6.70 16.89
C SER A 160 13.34 -5.73 16.63
N ASP A 161 13.45 -5.20 15.40
CA ASP A 161 14.48 -4.24 15.03
C ASP A 161 14.28 -2.89 15.74
N ALA A 162 13.02 -2.45 15.90
CA ALA A 162 12.68 -1.24 16.64
C ALA A 162 13.03 -1.39 18.13
N GLU A 163 12.65 -2.49 18.77
CA GLU A 163 13.01 -2.79 20.16
C GLU A 163 14.53 -2.89 20.36
N ALA A 164 15.25 -3.48 19.40
CA ALA A 164 16.71 -3.55 19.45
C ALA A 164 17.33 -2.14 19.40
N LYS A 165 16.86 -1.28 18.50
CA LYS A 165 17.31 0.12 18.41
C LYS A 165 16.99 0.90 19.69
N GLU A 166 15.81 0.69 20.28
CA GLU A 166 15.42 1.32 21.54
C GLU A 166 16.34 0.87 22.69
N ARG A 167 16.63 -0.42 22.80
CA ARG A 167 17.57 -0.93 23.80
C ARG A 167 18.96 -0.33 23.62
N ASP A 168 19.43 -0.18 22.39
CA ASP A 168 20.72 0.43 22.09
C ASP A 168 20.77 1.93 22.42
N THR A 169 19.72 2.69 22.10
CA THR A 169 19.66 4.13 22.43
C THR A 169 19.60 4.34 23.93
N MET A 170 18.78 3.55 24.64
CA MET A 170 18.69 3.59 26.09
C MET A 170 20.03 3.26 26.74
N ARG A 171 20.72 2.22 26.26
CA ARG A 171 22.06 1.87 26.75
C ARG A 171 23.07 3.01 26.53
N ARG A 172 23.06 3.65 25.36
CA ARG A 172 23.94 4.81 25.10
C ARG A 172 23.61 6.01 25.99
N LEU A 173 22.33 6.25 26.25
CA LEU A 173 21.86 7.30 27.16
C LEU A 173 22.31 7.02 28.59
N GLU A 174 22.19 5.78 29.06
CA GLU A 174 22.69 5.33 30.36
C GLU A 174 24.21 5.49 30.47
N ASP A 175 24.97 5.03 29.47
CA ASP A 175 26.43 5.19 29.44
C ASP A 175 26.86 6.67 29.42
N SER A 176 26.06 7.54 28.79
CA SER A 176 26.35 8.98 28.76
C SER A 176 26.01 9.63 30.10
N LYS A 177 24.91 9.21 30.72
CA LYS A 177 24.51 9.63 32.06
C LYS A 177 25.59 9.28 33.08
N THR A 178 26.07 8.03 33.10
CA THR A 178 27.11 7.59 34.04
C THR A 178 28.40 8.37 33.85
N LYS A 179 28.85 8.61 32.60
CA LYS A 179 30.02 9.45 32.32
C LYS A 179 29.86 10.90 32.81
N ILE A 180 28.67 11.48 32.64
CA ILE A 180 28.38 12.84 33.13
C ILE A 180 28.38 12.85 34.66
N GLU A 181 27.80 11.84 35.31
CA GLU A 181 27.81 11.68 36.76
C GLU A 181 29.23 11.54 37.32
N GLU A 182 30.07 10.71 36.69
CA GLU A 182 31.49 10.58 37.02
C GLU A 182 32.22 11.92 36.89
N ARG A 183 32.01 12.65 35.79
CA ARG A 183 32.64 13.96 35.56
C ARG A 183 32.19 15.01 36.59
N ILE A 184 30.93 14.99 37.01
CA ILE A 184 30.42 15.87 38.06
C ILE A 184 31.15 15.58 39.37
N GLU A 185 31.35 14.31 39.72
CA GLU A 185 32.02 13.93 40.96
C GLU A 185 33.52 14.30 40.92
N GLU A 186 34.19 14.08 39.78
CA GLU A 186 35.56 14.56 39.55
C GLU A 186 35.68 16.08 39.77
N LEU A 187 34.74 16.86 39.21
CA LEU A 187 34.74 18.32 39.36
C LEU A 187 34.49 18.77 40.80
N ARG A 188 33.65 18.05 41.56
CA ARG A 188 33.40 18.34 42.98
C ARG A 188 34.64 18.09 43.84
N ILE A 189 35.33 16.98 43.59
CA ILE A 189 36.59 16.66 44.27
C ILE A 189 37.64 17.72 43.92
N PHE A 190 37.79 18.04 42.63
CA PHE A 190 38.69 19.08 42.16
C PHE A 190 38.40 20.44 42.80
N GLU A 191 37.14 20.87 42.88
CA GLU A 191 36.77 22.14 43.53
C GLU A 191 37.16 22.14 45.01
N ARG A 192 36.88 21.04 45.73
CA ARG A 192 37.23 20.90 47.14
C ARG A 192 38.74 21.00 47.34
N ASP A 193 39.51 20.27 46.54
CA ASP A 193 40.97 20.26 46.62
C ASP A 193 41.57 21.61 46.23
N TYR A 194 41.05 22.25 45.18
CA TYR A 194 41.47 23.59 44.77
C TYR A 194 41.20 24.63 45.85
N ARG A 195 40.03 24.60 46.50
CA ARG A 195 39.71 25.50 47.63
C ARG A 195 40.63 25.27 48.81
N ASN A 196 40.95 24.01 49.13
CA ASN A 196 41.89 23.68 50.20
C ASN A 196 43.30 24.17 49.88
N GLN A 197 43.76 23.98 48.64
CA GLN A 197 45.07 24.44 48.18
C GLN A 197 45.17 25.96 48.17
N LEU A 198 44.12 26.67 47.71
CA LEU A 198 44.07 28.13 47.74
C LEU A 198 44.05 28.65 49.18
N ARG A 199 43.27 28.04 50.08
CA ARG A 199 43.28 28.39 51.50
C ARG A 199 44.67 28.23 52.11
N GLY A 200 45.32 27.09 51.89
CA GLY A 200 46.67 26.83 52.39
C GLY A 200 47.72 27.79 51.82
N TYR A 201 47.60 28.16 50.54
CA TYR A 201 48.48 29.16 49.92
C TYR A 201 48.32 30.54 50.56
N ILE A 202 47.09 31.01 50.75
CA ILE A 202 46.81 32.31 51.38
C ILE A 202 47.26 32.29 52.85
N GLU A 203 46.98 31.23 53.60
CA GLU A 203 47.46 31.08 54.99
C GLU A 203 48.99 31.07 55.08
N GLY A 204 49.67 30.41 54.14
CA GLY A 204 51.13 30.45 54.02
C GLY A 204 51.67 31.86 53.78
N GLN A 205 51.11 32.58 52.79
CA GLN A 205 51.51 33.96 52.50
C GLN A 205 51.27 34.90 53.70
N LEU A 206 50.14 34.75 54.40
CA LEU A 206 49.84 35.53 55.61
C LEU A 206 50.81 35.22 56.74
N ASN A 207 51.19 33.95 56.94
CA ASN A 207 52.18 33.57 57.94
C ASN A 207 53.57 34.13 57.64
N ASP A 208 54.00 34.12 56.37
CA ASP A 208 55.29 34.69 55.95
C ASP A 208 55.32 36.21 56.14
N LEU A 209 54.23 36.90 55.77
CA LEU A 209 54.04 38.33 56.05
C LEU A 209 54.08 38.61 57.56
N ASN A 210 53.40 37.79 58.36
CA ASN A 210 53.40 37.94 59.82
C ASN A 210 54.81 37.72 60.40
N ARG A 211 55.59 36.76 59.88
CA ARG A 211 56.99 36.54 60.28
C ARG A 211 57.89 37.73 59.91
N GLN A 212 57.75 38.26 58.70
CA GLN A 212 58.47 39.47 58.27
C GLN A 212 58.10 40.69 59.13
N ALA A 213 56.80 40.88 59.43
CA ALA A 213 56.33 41.97 60.28
C ALA A 213 56.77 41.82 61.74
N SER A 214 56.88 40.58 62.24
CA SER A 214 57.29 40.27 63.61
C SER A 214 58.81 40.40 63.83
N GLY A 215 59.61 40.61 62.78
CA GLY A 215 61.06 40.87 62.90
C GLY A 215 61.86 39.74 63.56
N VAL A 216 61.37 38.50 63.55
CA VAL A 216 62.08 37.36 64.13
C VAL A 216 63.01 36.77 63.07
N GLU A 217 64.20 37.33 62.99
CA GLU A 217 65.36 36.68 62.36
C GLU A 217 65.61 35.35 63.09
N PRO A 218 65.71 34.20 62.40
CA PRO A 218 66.23 33.02 63.06
C PRO A 218 67.68 33.33 63.37
N ALA A 219 67.98 33.59 64.65
CA ALA A 219 69.33 33.68 65.16
C ALA A 219 70.03 32.36 64.81
N ALA A 220 70.78 32.38 63.70
CA ALA A 220 71.82 31.41 63.42
C ALA A 220 72.78 31.50 64.60
N SER A 221 72.58 30.61 65.57
CA SER A 221 73.47 30.42 66.70
C SER A 221 74.72 29.75 66.17
N GLY A 222 75.57 30.55 65.55
CA GLY A 222 77.01 30.37 65.60
C GLY A 222 77.43 30.50 67.05
N VAL A 223 77.39 29.41 67.81
CA VAL A 223 78.22 29.25 68.99
C VAL A 223 79.23 28.15 68.67
N GLN A 224 80.27 28.62 68.00
CA GLN A 224 81.60 28.08 68.10
C GLN A 224 81.96 28.02 69.59
N GLN A 225 82.18 26.82 70.13
CA GLN A 225 83.00 26.67 71.33
C GLN A 225 84.19 25.74 71.03
N PRO A 226 85.39 26.10 71.52
CA PRO A 226 86.64 25.47 71.14
C PRO A 226 87.01 24.31 72.08
N GLN A 227 87.91 23.47 71.57
CA GLN A 227 88.86 22.57 72.23
C GLN A 227 88.75 22.42 73.76
N GLN A 228 88.56 21.19 74.24
CA GLN A 228 89.63 20.35 74.81
C GLN A 228 89.31 18.87 74.63
#